data_AF-A0A3S5C5H8-F1
#
_entry.id   AF-A0A3S5C5H8-F1
#
_cell.length_a   1.000
_cell.length_b   1.000
_cell.length_c   1.000
_cell.angle_alpha   90.00
_cell.angle_beta   90.00
_cell.angle_gamma   90.00
#
_symmetry.space_group_name_H-M   'P 1'
#
loop_
_entity.id
_entity.type
_entity.pdbx_description
1 polymer ?
#
loop_
_entity_poly.entity_id
_entity_poly.type
_entity_poly.pdbx_seq_one_letter_code
_entity_poly.pdbx_strand_id
1 'polypeptide(L)'
;MLFQIDYPEIAETTGVTPRHRFMSAYEQRIEPPDRKWQYLLFAAEPYETIAFKVPSREVDKDPKKMWTHWNKETKQFFLQFAFKLDNQSSSAQMLRDLEIQKARAQQAQLQLQLPPPPPPPPPPPPPPLNVVITTPTSNTNPGLLTLPSVVPSTLTLASLSLSSTLGVPPPPAPPPPPVGVPPPVGTLHSGMPPPPPPPPPPPPPPPPPTALAHLTGI
;
A
#
# COMPACT_ATOMS: atom_id res chain seq x y z
N MET A 1 -19.85 8.71 10.93
CA MET A 1 -20.66 7.64 10.33
C MET A 1 -21.67 7.19 11.36
N LEU A 2 -22.96 7.11 11.00
CA LEU A 2 -24.04 6.61 11.84
C LEU A 2 -24.54 5.29 11.26
N PHE A 3 -24.71 4.30 12.11
CA PHE A 3 -25.37 3.04 11.78
C PHE A 3 -26.60 2.88 12.66
N GLN A 4 -27.71 2.55 12.03
CA GLN A 4 -28.96 2.17 12.69
C GLN A 4 -29.33 0.78 12.19
N ILE A 5 -29.59 -0.13 13.13
CA ILE A 5 -29.98 -1.50 12.84
C ILE A 5 -31.24 -1.80 13.65
N ASP A 6 -32.28 -2.24 12.94
CA ASP A 6 -33.56 -2.62 13.53
C ASP A 6 -33.56 -4.15 13.77
N TYR A 7 -33.96 -4.57 14.97
CA TYR A 7 -34.01 -5.97 15.39
C TYR A 7 -35.41 -6.35 15.91
N PRO A 8 -36.45 -6.32 15.05
CA PRO A 8 -37.85 -6.48 15.46
C PRO A 8 -38.17 -7.77 16.23
N GLU A 9 -37.39 -8.83 16.06
CA GLU A 9 -37.60 -10.18 16.61
C GLU A 9 -36.50 -10.60 17.62
N ILE A 10 -35.74 -9.66 18.17
CA ILE A 10 -34.69 -9.99 19.16
C ILE A 10 -35.30 -10.64 20.42
N ALA A 11 -34.64 -11.69 20.93
CA ALA A 11 -35.12 -12.44 22.10
C ALA A 11 -35.06 -11.60 23.39
N GLU A 12 -36.14 -10.86 23.69
CA GLU A 12 -36.24 -9.98 24.86
C GLU A 12 -36.17 -10.73 26.18
N THR A 13 -36.77 -11.92 26.22
CA THR A 13 -36.90 -12.78 27.40
C THR A 13 -35.53 -13.18 27.96
N THR A 14 -34.51 -13.20 27.12
CA THR A 14 -33.15 -13.60 27.45
C THR A 14 -32.26 -12.40 27.81
N GLY A 15 -32.76 -11.16 27.64
CA GLY A 15 -32.01 -9.94 27.93
C GLY A 15 -30.84 -9.68 26.96
N VAL A 16 -30.87 -10.27 25.76
CA VAL A 16 -29.82 -10.14 24.76
C VAL A 16 -29.71 -8.68 24.30
N THR A 17 -28.47 -8.17 24.25
CA THR A 17 -28.17 -6.82 23.76
C THR A 17 -27.26 -6.94 22.53
N PRO A 18 -27.56 -6.22 21.43
CA PRO A 18 -26.72 -6.24 20.24
C PRO A 18 -25.26 -5.87 20.54
N ARG A 19 -24.33 -6.56 19.89
CA ARG A 19 -22.89 -6.34 20.00
C ARG A 19 -22.32 -5.85 18.68
N HIS A 20 -21.21 -5.12 18.76
CA HIS A 20 -20.48 -4.66 17.59
C HIS A 20 -18.97 -4.90 17.75
N ARG A 21 -18.26 -5.08 16.64
CA ARG A 21 -16.80 -5.22 16.61
C ARG A 21 -16.24 -4.73 15.28
N PHE A 22 -15.08 -4.07 15.33
CA PHE A 22 -14.26 -3.85 14.13
C PHE A 22 -13.37 -5.09 13.90
N MET A 23 -13.43 -5.62 12.69
CA MET A 23 -12.68 -6.79 12.23
C MET A 23 -11.81 -6.40 11.04
N SER A 24 -10.59 -6.91 11.00
CA SER A 24 -9.68 -6.64 9.88
C SER A 24 -10.08 -7.44 8.63
N ALA A 25 -9.71 -6.96 7.43
CA ALA A 25 -9.98 -7.70 6.19
C ALA A 25 -9.24 -9.05 6.08
N TYR A 26 -8.26 -9.31 6.94
CA TYR A 26 -7.51 -10.57 7.00
C TYR A 26 -8.22 -11.68 7.78
N GLU A 27 -9.18 -11.33 8.63
CA GLU A 27 -9.90 -12.30 9.46
C GLU A 27 -11.00 -13.02 8.67
N GLN A 28 -11.64 -12.33 7.72
CA GLN A 28 -12.68 -12.92 6.86
C GLN A 28 -12.05 -13.80 5.75
N ARG A 29 -12.80 -14.81 5.27
CA ARG A 29 -12.35 -15.83 4.29
C ARG A 29 -13.15 -15.84 2.99
N ILE A 30 -14.05 -14.88 2.79
CA ILE A 30 -14.99 -14.81 1.67
C ILE A 30 -14.34 -14.11 0.47
N GLU A 31 -13.76 -12.92 0.69
CA GLU A 31 -13.11 -12.12 -0.34
C GLU A 31 -11.57 -12.12 -0.16
N PRO A 32 -10.77 -11.85 -1.22
CA PRO A 32 -9.35 -11.57 -1.07
C PRO A 32 -9.09 -10.42 -0.08
N PRO A 33 -8.18 -10.56 0.90
CA PRO A 33 -7.93 -9.53 1.90
C PRO A 33 -7.42 -8.21 1.29
N ASP A 34 -8.14 -7.11 1.54
CA ASP A 34 -7.73 -5.75 1.14
C ASP A 34 -7.47 -4.87 2.39
N ARG A 35 -6.23 -4.38 2.53
CA ARG A 35 -5.79 -3.51 3.65
C ARG A 35 -6.52 -2.17 3.70
N LYS A 36 -7.12 -1.73 2.59
CA LYS A 36 -7.82 -0.44 2.52
C LYS A 36 -9.14 -0.45 3.31
N TRP A 37 -9.62 -1.64 3.67
CA TRP A 37 -10.92 -1.83 4.28
C TRP A 37 -10.84 -2.55 5.62
N GLN A 38 -11.79 -2.23 6.48
CA GLN A 38 -12.14 -2.95 7.69
C GLN A 38 -13.62 -3.33 7.61
N TYR A 39 -14.04 -4.27 8.44
CA TYR A 39 -15.42 -4.70 8.51
C TYR A 39 -15.97 -4.36 9.90
N LEU A 40 -17.05 -3.60 9.94
CA LEU A 40 -17.79 -3.30 11.15
C LEU A 40 -18.93 -4.31 11.29
N LEU A 41 -18.81 -5.19 12.28
CA LEU A 41 -19.73 -6.29 12.51
C LEU A 41 -20.79 -5.88 13.53
N PHE A 42 -22.01 -6.35 13.30
CA PHE A 42 -23.10 -6.31 14.28
C PHE A 42 -23.63 -7.73 14.49
N ALA A 43 -23.77 -8.13 15.74
CA ALA A 43 -24.25 -9.45 16.12
C ALA A 43 -25.34 -9.32 17.19
N ALA A 44 -26.48 -9.98 16.96
CA ALA A 44 -27.56 -10.09 17.92
C ALA A 44 -28.24 -11.44 17.70
N GLU A 45 -28.51 -12.21 18.75
CA GLU A 45 -29.27 -13.47 18.63
C GLU A 45 -30.77 -13.12 18.57
N PRO A 46 -31.60 -13.73 17.69
CA PRO A 46 -31.33 -14.87 16.79
C PRO A 46 -30.77 -14.48 15.40
N TYR A 47 -30.49 -13.20 15.17
CA TYR A 47 -30.01 -12.70 13.89
C TYR A 47 -28.61 -13.18 13.52
N GLU A 48 -28.37 -13.29 12.22
CA GLU A 48 -27.04 -13.53 11.70
C GLU A 48 -26.15 -12.29 11.91
N THR A 49 -24.85 -12.53 12.07
CA THR A 49 -23.88 -11.44 12.15
C THR A 49 -23.74 -10.78 10.79
N ILE A 50 -24.08 -9.49 10.70
CA ILE A 50 -23.89 -8.69 9.49
C ILE A 50 -22.61 -7.86 9.61
N ALA A 51 -22.02 -7.49 8.47
CA ALA A 51 -20.81 -6.67 8.44
C ALA A 51 -20.90 -5.57 7.37
N PHE A 52 -20.42 -4.38 7.71
CA PHE A 52 -20.29 -3.25 6.79
C PHE A 52 -18.82 -3.00 6.47
N LYS A 53 -18.50 -2.93 5.18
CA LYS A 53 -17.17 -2.56 4.70
C LYS A 53 -16.95 -1.06 4.93
N VAL A 54 -15.97 -0.71 5.75
CA VAL A 54 -15.64 0.68 6.11
C VAL A 54 -14.17 0.96 5.79
N PRO A 55 -13.79 2.20 5.43
CA PRO A 55 -12.38 2.54 5.20
C PRO A 55 -11.52 2.19 6.42
N SER A 56 -10.33 1.61 6.17
CA SER A 56 -9.36 1.27 7.21
C SER A 56 -8.64 2.51 7.74
N ARG A 57 -9.40 3.40 8.39
CA ARG A 57 -8.90 4.60 9.08
C ARG A 57 -9.04 4.43 10.57
N GLU A 58 -8.18 5.10 11.34
CA GLU A 58 -8.32 5.08 12.79
C GLU A 58 -9.65 5.71 13.22
N VAL A 59 -10.38 5.00 14.08
CA VAL A 59 -11.59 5.51 14.71
C VAL A 59 -11.21 6.35 15.91
N ASP A 60 -11.85 7.50 16.04
CA ASP A 60 -11.74 8.35 17.21
C ASP A 60 -12.48 7.70 18.39
N LYS A 61 -11.73 7.30 19.42
CA LYS A 61 -12.24 6.59 20.59
C LYS A 61 -12.82 7.54 21.65
N ASP A 62 -12.84 8.85 21.39
CA ASP A 62 -13.48 9.80 22.28
C ASP A 62 -14.96 9.43 22.48
N PRO A 63 -15.47 9.33 23.72
CA PRO A 63 -16.85 8.89 23.99
C PRO A 63 -17.91 9.84 23.42
N LYS A 64 -17.53 11.09 23.12
CA LYS A 64 -18.39 12.05 22.42
C LYS A 64 -18.51 11.77 20.91
N LYS A 65 -17.48 11.13 20.34
CA LYS A 65 -17.37 10.85 18.91
C LYS A 65 -17.78 9.42 18.58
N MET A 66 -17.48 8.48 19.46
CA MET A 66 -17.87 7.08 19.38
C MET A 66 -18.84 6.73 20.51
N TRP A 67 -20.09 6.45 20.16
CA TRP A 67 -21.12 6.05 21.12
C TRP A 67 -22.06 5.01 20.52
N THR A 68 -22.67 4.23 21.42
CA THR A 68 -23.72 3.26 21.08
C THR A 68 -24.95 3.47 21.93
N HIS A 69 -26.12 3.21 21.36
CA HIS A 69 -27.38 3.24 22.10
C HIS A 69 -28.27 2.06 21.67
N TRP A 70 -28.80 1.33 22.64
CA TRP A 70 -29.77 0.27 22.42
C TRP A 70 -31.13 0.71 22.95
N ASN A 71 -32.07 0.97 22.04
CA ASN A 71 -33.45 1.22 22.41
C ASN A 71 -34.21 -0.12 22.44
N LYS A 72 -34.50 -0.58 23.66
CA LYS A 72 -35.26 -1.81 23.90
C LYS A 72 -36.73 -1.70 23.51
N GLU A 73 -37.32 -0.51 23.49
CA GLU A 73 -38.74 -0.36 23.17
C GLU A 73 -38.98 -0.47 21.67
N THR A 74 -38.17 0.24 20.88
CA THR A 74 -38.27 0.25 19.41
C THR A 74 -37.44 -0.83 18.72
N LYS A 75 -36.64 -1.57 19.49
CA LYS A 75 -35.68 -2.58 19.00
C LYS A 75 -34.63 -2.02 18.04
N GLN A 76 -34.12 -0.83 18.32
CA GLN A 76 -33.17 -0.15 17.45
C GLN A 76 -31.80 -0.02 18.11
N PHE A 77 -30.77 -0.47 17.41
CA PHE A 77 -29.39 -0.30 17.80
C PHE A 77 -28.72 0.80 16.98
N PHE A 78 -28.15 1.77 17.69
CA PHE A 78 -27.41 2.88 17.10
C PHE A 78 -25.94 2.75 17.45
N LEU A 79 -25.08 2.96 16.45
CA LEU A 79 -23.64 3.13 16.62
C LEU A 79 -23.20 4.34 15.78
N GLN A 80 -22.67 5.35 16.44
CA GLN A 80 -22.02 6.48 15.79
C GLN A 80 -20.53 6.42 16.09
N PHE A 81 -19.71 6.69 15.08
CA PHE A 81 -18.29 6.97 15.28
C PHE A 81 -17.79 8.02 14.29
N ALA A 82 -16.64 8.63 14.60
CA ALA A 82 -15.90 9.48 13.68
C ALA A 82 -14.54 8.85 13.38
N PHE A 83 -14.02 9.10 12.19
CA PHE A 83 -12.61 8.81 11.92
C PHE A 83 -11.77 9.92 12.53
N LYS A 84 -10.58 9.56 13.03
CA LYS A 84 -9.58 10.54 13.40
C LYS A 84 -9.25 11.37 12.18
N LEU A 85 -9.26 12.69 12.36
CA LEU A 85 -8.73 13.59 11.36
C LEU A 85 -7.22 13.45 11.39
N ASP A 86 -6.64 13.21 10.22
CA ASP A 86 -5.22 13.17 9.92
C ASP A 86 -4.59 14.57 10.08
N ASN A 87 -4.69 15.16 11.28
CA ASN A 87 -4.09 16.47 11.58
C ASN A 87 -2.58 16.35 11.82
N GLN A 88 -2.12 15.17 12.25
CA GLN A 88 -0.70 14.87 12.46
C GLN A 88 0.03 14.53 11.15
N SER A 89 -0.61 13.83 10.22
CA SER A 89 -0.01 13.51 8.93
C SER A 89 0.04 14.73 8.00
N SER A 90 -1.02 15.56 7.96
CA SER A 90 -1.02 16.76 7.12
C SER A 90 0.04 17.79 7.55
N SER A 91 0.19 18.03 8.87
CA SER A 91 1.17 18.99 9.39
C SER A 91 2.61 18.46 9.31
N ALA A 92 2.85 17.20 9.66
CA ALA A 92 4.17 16.59 9.56
C ALA A 92 4.64 16.46 8.10
N GLN A 93 3.72 16.14 7.17
CA GLN A 93 4.04 16.11 5.73
C GLN A 93 4.35 17.51 5.20
N MET A 94 3.57 18.54 5.55
CA MET A 94 3.89 19.91 5.14
C MET A 94 5.25 20.39 5.68
N LEU A 95 5.60 20.07 6.93
CA LEU A 95 6.94 20.41 7.46
C LEU A 95 8.05 19.70 6.67
N ARG A 96 7.87 18.42 6.36
CA ARG A 96 8.83 17.64 5.57
C ARG A 96 9.02 18.24 4.18
N ASP A 97 7.93 18.59 3.51
CA ASP A 97 7.96 19.21 2.19
C ASP A 97 8.62 20.60 2.22
N LEU A 98 8.35 21.39 3.25
CA LEU A 98 8.98 22.69 3.44
C LEU A 98 10.49 22.58 3.69
N GLU A 99 10.91 21.60 4.48
CA GLU A 99 12.33 21.28 4.71
C GLU A 99 13.03 20.87 3.41
N ILE A 100 12.39 20.02 2.60
CA ILE A 100 12.91 19.60 1.29
C ILE A 100 13.01 20.79 0.34
N GLN A 101 12.00 21.67 0.31
CA GLN A 101 12.02 22.90 -0.49
C GLN A 101 13.18 23.81 -0.08
N LYS A 102 13.38 24.01 1.22
CA LYS A 102 14.49 24.80 1.74
C LYS A 102 15.84 24.18 1.37
N ALA A 103 16.00 22.87 1.53
CA ALA A 103 17.22 22.18 1.17
C ALA A 103 17.53 22.32 -0.33
N ARG A 104 16.51 22.21 -1.19
CA ARG A 104 16.66 22.37 -2.64
C ARG A 104 17.00 23.80 -3.03
N ALA A 105 16.37 24.79 -2.38
CA ALA A 105 16.67 26.20 -2.59
C ALA A 105 18.11 26.54 -2.15
N GLN A 106 18.55 26.00 -1.01
CA GLN A 106 19.93 26.17 -0.54
C GLN A 106 20.94 25.50 -1.49
N GLN A 107 20.68 24.28 -1.95
CA GLN A 107 21.52 23.62 -2.95
C GLN A 107 21.57 24.40 -4.27
N ALA A 108 20.45 24.99 -4.70
CA ALA A 108 20.41 25.85 -5.89
C ALA A 108 21.24 27.13 -5.68
N GLN A 109 21.19 27.74 -4.50
CA GLN A 109 22.03 28.89 -4.17
C GLN A 109 23.52 28.56 -4.15
N LEU A 110 23.91 27.36 -3.69
CA LEU A 110 25.29 26.90 -3.76
C LEU A 110 25.74 26.66 -5.20
N GLN A 111 24.86 26.16 -6.07
CA GLN A 111 25.15 25.99 -7.50
C GLN A 111 25.39 27.31 -8.23
N LEU A 112 24.74 28.41 -7.83
CA LEU A 112 24.97 29.73 -8.43
C LEU A 112 26.33 30.35 -8.06
N GLN A 113 26.99 29.88 -7.00
CA GLN A 113 28.32 30.34 -6.59
C GLN A 113 29.44 29.55 -7.27
N LEU A 114 29.12 28.40 -7.88
CA LEU A 114 30.08 27.62 -8.66
C LEU A 114 30.29 28.29 -10.02
N PRO A 115 31.54 28.35 -10.53
CA PRO A 115 31.78 28.81 -11.89
C PRO A 115 31.01 27.92 -12.88
N PRO A 116 30.52 28.49 -14.00
CA PRO A 116 29.73 27.72 -14.96
C PRO A 116 30.54 26.52 -15.48
N PRO A 117 29.92 25.34 -15.66
CA PRO A 117 30.61 24.18 -16.17
C PRO A 117 31.17 24.47 -17.57
N PRO A 118 32.34 23.90 -17.93
CA PRO A 118 32.91 24.11 -19.25
C PRO A 118 31.95 23.60 -20.35
N PRO A 119 31.96 24.21 -21.54
CA PRO A 119 31.12 23.78 -22.64
C PRO A 119 31.41 22.31 -23.00
N PRO A 120 30.39 21.53 -23.42
CA PRO A 120 30.59 20.15 -23.82
C PRO A 120 31.55 20.08 -25.02
N PRO A 121 32.35 19.00 -25.14
CA PRO A 121 33.26 18.83 -26.26
C PRO A 121 32.48 18.79 -27.59
N PRO A 122 33.07 19.28 -28.69
CA PRO A 122 32.42 19.23 -30.00
C PRO A 122 32.15 17.78 -30.42
N PRO A 123 31.05 17.53 -31.18
CA PRO A 123 30.76 16.20 -31.69
C PRO A 123 31.88 15.71 -32.62
N PRO A 124 32.17 14.39 -32.64
CA PRO A 124 33.18 13.84 -33.52
C PRO A 124 32.82 14.06 -35.00
N PRO A 125 33.80 14.26 -35.89
CA PRO A 125 33.55 14.47 -37.31
C PRO A 125 32.94 13.23 -37.97
N PRO A 126 32.07 13.39 -39.00
CA PRO A 126 31.49 12.28 -39.72
C PRO A 126 32.56 11.50 -40.51
N PRO A 127 32.41 10.17 -40.67
CA PRO A 127 33.34 9.36 -41.47
C PRO A 127 33.28 9.72 -42.97
N PRO A 128 34.39 9.56 -43.72
CA PRO A 128 34.44 9.89 -45.14
C PRO A 128 33.55 8.96 -45.97
N LEU A 129 32.74 9.55 -46.85
CA LEU A 129 31.94 8.83 -47.84
C LEU A 129 32.85 8.31 -48.96
N ASN A 130 33.09 7.00 -49.00
CA ASN A 130 33.86 6.38 -50.08
C ASN A 130 32.96 6.24 -51.32
N VAL A 131 33.08 7.19 -52.26
CA VAL A 131 32.38 7.15 -53.56
C VAL A 131 33.12 6.17 -54.47
N VAL A 132 32.52 4.99 -54.73
CA VAL A 132 32.97 4.08 -55.78
C VAL A 132 32.52 4.62 -57.13
N ILE A 133 33.46 5.10 -57.95
CA ILE A 133 33.23 5.48 -59.33
C ILE A 133 33.54 4.26 -60.21
N THR A 134 32.50 3.62 -60.75
CA THR A 134 32.65 2.67 -61.86
C THR A 134 32.63 3.45 -63.18
N THR A 135 33.72 3.34 -63.94
CA THR A 135 33.89 3.91 -65.29
C THR A 135 33.31 2.98 -66.37
N PRO A 136 32.87 3.52 -67.53
CA PRO A 136 32.77 2.72 -68.75
C PRO A 136 33.71 3.20 -69.89
N THR A 137 34.54 2.25 -70.33
CA THR A 137 34.73 1.77 -71.73
C THR A 137 35.43 2.63 -72.80
N SER A 138 36.59 2.18 -73.28
CA SER A 138 36.84 1.73 -74.67
C SER A 138 38.21 1.00 -74.74
N ASN A 139 38.25 -0.31 -74.92
CA ASN A 139 38.30 -1.06 -76.19
C ASN A 139 39.67 -1.04 -76.88
N THR A 140 40.42 -2.14 -76.75
CA THR A 140 41.04 -2.90 -77.86
C THR A 140 41.66 -4.18 -77.27
N ASN A 141 41.18 -5.34 -77.72
CA ASN A 141 41.83 -6.64 -77.54
C ASN A 141 42.53 -6.98 -78.87
N PRO A 142 43.61 -7.77 -78.91
CA PRO A 142 43.43 -9.21 -78.71
C PRO A 142 44.61 -9.92 -78.01
N GLY A 143 44.31 -10.95 -77.20
CA GLY A 143 45.29 -12.01 -76.91
C GLY A 143 45.16 -12.71 -75.56
N LEU A 144 44.26 -13.70 -75.50
CA LEU A 144 44.38 -14.98 -74.77
C LEU A 144 44.51 -15.00 -73.22
N LEU A 145 43.59 -15.78 -72.61
CA LEU A 145 43.67 -16.57 -71.35
C LEU A 145 43.01 -16.04 -70.05
N THR A 146 41.77 -16.55 -69.85
CA THR A 146 41.26 -17.25 -68.64
C THR A 146 40.54 -16.46 -67.51
N LEU A 147 39.33 -16.95 -67.18
CA LEU A 147 38.33 -16.59 -66.14
C LEU A 147 38.77 -16.98 -64.69
N PRO A 148 38.19 -16.40 -63.60
CA PRO A 148 36.83 -16.73 -63.07
C PRO A 148 36.02 -15.51 -62.55
N SER A 149 34.71 -15.40 -62.83
CA SER A 149 33.54 -15.92 -62.08
C SER A 149 33.46 -15.51 -60.60
N VAL A 150 32.65 -14.50 -60.27
CA VAL A 150 31.79 -14.45 -59.04
C VAL A 150 30.62 -13.49 -59.30
N VAL A 151 29.41 -14.00 -59.07
CA VAL A 151 28.12 -13.30 -59.05
C VAL A 151 27.94 -12.45 -57.79
N PRO A 152 27.08 -11.41 -57.81
CA PRO A 152 26.36 -11.07 -56.59
C PRO A 152 24.84 -11.07 -56.77
N SER A 153 24.20 -11.75 -55.83
CA SER A 153 22.77 -11.96 -55.69
C SER A 153 22.03 -10.71 -55.22
N THR A 154 20.89 -10.49 -55.89
CA THR A 154 19.58 -9.97 -55.45
C THR A 154 19.37 -9.64 -53.96
N LEU A 155 18.71 -8.50 -53.69
CA LEU A 155 17.33 -8.37 -53.16
C LEU A 155 17.19 -6.97 -52.53
N THR A 156 16.42 -6.02 -53.10
CA THR A 156 14.95 -5.85 -53.07
C THR A 156 14.56 -4.73 -52.11
N LEU A 157 13.92 -3.73 -52.72
CA LEU A 157 13.37 -2.51 -52.16
C LEU A 157 12.07 -2.81 -51.38
N ALA A 158 11.89 -2.19 -50.21
CA ALA A 158 10.55 -1.96 -49.68
C ALA A 158 10.47 -0.54 -49.10
N SER A 159 9.53 0.20 -49.67
CA SER A 159 9.20 1.60 -49.50
C SER A 159 8.23 1.81 -48.33
N LEU A 160 7.96 3.09 -48.05
CA LEU A 160 6.83 3.67 -47.30
C LEU A 160 7.00 3.69 -45.76
N SER A 161 6.51 4.68 -45.02
CA SER A 161 6.07 6.06 -45.28
C SER A 161 5.85 6.71 -43.91
N LEU A 162 6.08 8.02 -43.85
CA LEU A 162 5.64 9.01 -42.86
C LEU A 162 4.53 8.56 -41.87
N SER A 163 4.75 8.79 -40.57
CA SER A 163 3.70 9.25 -39.64
C SER A 163 4.30 9.86 -38.38
N SER A 164 3.89 11.09 -38.12
CA SER A 164 4.18 11.93 -36.97
C SER A 164 3.50 11.41 -35.70
N THR A 165 4.23 11.31 -34.59
CA THR A 165 3.69 11.52 -33.24
C THR A 165 4.85 11.64 -32.25
N LEU A 166 4.85 12.73 -31.47
CA LEU A 166 5.73 12.98 -30.34
C LEU A 166 5.41 11.95 -29.23
N GLY A 167 5.98 10.76 -29.35
CA GLY A 167 5.97 9.73 -28.31
C GLY A 167 7.24 9.87 -27.48
N VAL A 168 7.10 10.39 -26.26
CA VAL A 168 8.12 10.27 -25.21
C VAL A 168 8.48 8.78 -25.06
N PRO A 169 9.76 8.38 -25.10
CA PRO A 169 10.12 6.99 -24.87
C PRO A 169 9.63 6.57 -23.47
N PRO A 170 9.04 5.38 -23.31
CA PRO A 170 8.64 4.91 -21.99
C PRO A 170 9.87 4.84 -21.07
N PRO A 171 9.73 5.20 -19.77
CA PRO A 171 10.83 5.13 -18.83
C PRO A 171 11.36 3.68 -18.71
N PRO A 172 12.66 3.51 -18.42
CA PRO A 172 13.24 2.19 -18.22
C PRO A 172 12.54 1.47 -17.07
N ALA A 173 12.37 0.15 -17.22
CA ALA A 173 11.75 -0.71 -16.21
C ALA A 173 12.50 -0.62 -14.86
N PRO A 174 11.79 -0.69 -13.72
CA PRO A 174 12.45 -0.71 -12.41
C PRO A 174 13.35 -1.95 -12.27
N PRO A 175 14.46 -1.84 -11.53
CA PRO A 175 15.35 -2.98 -11.30
C PRO A 175 14.60 -4.12 -10.60
N PRO A 176 14.96 -5.39 -10.86
CA PRO A 176 14.37 -6.52 -10.17
C PRO A 176 14.61 -6.43 -8.66
N PRO A 177 13.68 -6.93 -7.82
CA PRO A 177 13.91 -6.98 -6.38
C PRO A 177 15.19 -7.79 -6.09
N PRO A 178 15.95 -7.44 -5.03
CA PRO A 178 17.10 -8.22 -4.64
C PRO A 178 16.65 -9.65 -4.38
N VAL A 179 17.27 -10.61 -5.08
CA VAL A 179 17.10 -12.04 -4.82
C VAL A 179 17.42 -12.25 -3.35
N GLY A 180 16.38 -12.56 -2.58
CA GLY A 180 16.49 -12.77 -1.14
C GLY A 180 17.54 -13.84 -0.89
N VAL A 181 18.62 -13.43 -0.23
CA VAL A 181 19.53 -14.37 0.43
C VAL A 181 18.65 -15.19 1.38
N PRO A 182 18.64 -16.53 1.30
CA PRO A 182 17.92 -17.33 2.28
C PRO A 182 18.51 -17.03 3.67
N PRO A 183 17.67 -16.84 4.70
CA PRO A 183 18.19 -16.62 6.04
C PRO A 183 19.04 -17.83 6.45
N PRO A 184 20.11 -17.64 7.23
CA PRO A 184 20.84 -18.76 7.81
C PRO A 184 19.86 -19.57 8.66
N VAL A 185 19.90 -20.90 8.49
CA VAL A 185 19.20 -21.85 9.35
C VAL A 185 19.77 -21.69 10.75
N GLY A 186 19.10 -20.85 11.54
CA GLY A 186 19.38 -20.61 12.94
C GLY A 186 18.79 -21.73 13.78
N THR A 187 19.69 -22.56 14.28
CA THR A 187 19.63 -23.41 15.47
C THR A 187 18.41 -23.18 16.38
N LEU A 188 17.61 -24.24 16.57
CA LEU A 188 16.66 -24.41 17.67
C LEU A 188 17.34 -24.12 19.02
N HIS A 189 17.04 -22.98 19.63
CA HIS A 189 17.16 -22.81 21.07
C HIS A 189 15.92 -22.10 21.61
N SER A 190 15.12 -22.90 22.32
CA SER A 190 14.17 -22.52 23.36
C SER A 190 14.72 -21.40 24.26
N GLY A 191 13.99 -20.30 24.41
CA GLY A 191 14.43 -19.23 25.30
C GLY A 191 13.51 -18.01 25.48
N MET A 192 12.22 -18.10 25.18
CA MET A 192 11.29 -17.12 25.76
C MET A 192 10.99 -17.54 27.20
N PRO A 193 11.25 -16.69 28.22
CA PRO A 193 10.75 -16.97 29.55
C PRO A 193 9.21 -17.04 29.48
N PRO A 194 8.58 -17.99 30.18
CA PRO A 194 7.13 -18.06 30.23
C PRO A 194 6.56 -16.72 30.76
N PRO A 195 5.37 -16.31 30.31
CA PRO A 195 4.71 -15.15 30.86
C PRO A 195 4.55 -15.32 32.39
N PRO A 196 4.65 -14.23 33.17
CA PRO A 196 4.43 -14.29 34.60
C PRO A 196 3.03 -14.90 34.90
N PRO A 197 2.90 -15.68 35.99
CA PRO A 197 1.60 -16.22 36.38
C PRO A 197 0.61 -15.08 36.63
N PRO A 198 -0.70 -15.29 36.38
CA PRO A 198 -1.72 -14.30 36.70
C PRO A 198 -1.67 -13.95 38.19
N PRO A 199 -2.02 -12.70 38.56
CA PRO A 199 -2.09 -12.31 39.96
C PRO A 199 -3.10 -13.20 40.72
N PRO A 200 -2.86 -13.47 42.01
CA PRO A 200 -3.80 -14.23 42.82
C PRO A 200 -5.16 -13.51 42.84
N PRO A 201 -6.27 -14.27 42.94
CA PRO A 201 -7.59 -13.67 43.10
C PRO A 201 -7.61 -12.77 44.34
N PRO A 202 -8.40 -11.68 44.33
CA PRO A 202 -8.57 -10.85 45.52
C PRO A 202 -9.10 -11.70 46.68
N PRO A 203 -8.72 -11.38 47.93
CA PRO A 203 -9.25 -12.08 49.10
C PRO A 203 -10.77 -11.97 49.12
N PRO A 204 -11.48 -13.02 49.62
CA PRO A 204 -12.92 -12.94 49.78
C PRO A 204 -13.29 -11.74 50.66
N PRO A 205 -14.44 -11.10 50.41
CA PRO A 205 -14.92 -10.03 51.27
C PRO A 205 -15.05 -10.54 52.72
N PRO A 206 -14.84 -9.68 53.72
CA PRO A 206 -15.02 -10.07 55.12
C PRO A 206 -16.46 -10.56 55.34
N PRO A 207 -16.66 -11.56 56.23
CA PRO A 207 -18.00 -12.00 56.57
C PRO A 207 -18.82 -10.82 57.10
N PRO A 208 -20.14 -10.77 56.80
CA PRO A 208 -21.00 -9.76 57.37
C PRO A 208 -20.92 -9.82 58.91
N PRO A 209 -21.01 -8.68 59.61
CA PRO A 209 -21.03 -8.69 61.07
C PRO A 209 -22.19 -9.56 61.52
N THR A 210 -21.89 -10.60 62.31
CA THR A 210 -22.89 -11.43 62.97
C THR A 210 -23.82 -10.50 63.74
N ALA A 211 -25.05 -10.35 63.23
CA ALA A 211 -26.09 -9.67 63.96
C ALA A 211 -26.33 -10.45 65.25
N LEU A 212 -25.76 -9.93 66.34
CA LEU A 212 -26.02 -10.37 67.69
C LEU A 212 -27.49 -10.04 67.95
N ALA A 213 -28.37 -11.00 67.65
CA ALA A 213 -29.76 -10.95 68.02
C ALA A 213 -29.82 -10.89 69.55
N HIS A 214 -29.88 -9.67 70.08
CA HIS A 214 -30.34 -9.43 71.43
C HIS A 214 -31.78 -9.93 71.50
N LEU A 215 -31.93 -11.17 71.95
CA LEU A 215 -33.14 -11.69 72.56
C LEU A 215 -33.39 -10.86 73.82
N THR A 216 -34.14 -9.78 73.68
CA THR A 216 -34.81 -9.16 74.82
C THR A 216 -36.01 -10.05 75.14
N GLY A 217 -35.85 -10.87 76.18
CA GLY A 217 -36.94 -11.61 76.77
C GLY A 217 -37.77 -10.73 77.73
N ILE A 218 -39.03 -11.15 77.83
CA ILE A 218 -40.07 -10.80 78.83
C ILE A 218 -40.78 -9.46 78.60
#